data_AF-A0A0B1TTE7-F1
#
_entry.id   AF-A0A0B1TTE7-F1
#
_cell.length_a   1.000
_cell.length_b   1.000
_cell.length_c   1.000
_cell.angle_alpha   90.00
_cell.angle_beta   90.00
_cell.angle_gamma   90.00
#
_symmetry.space_group_name_H-M   'P 1'
#
loop_
_entity.id
_entity.type
_entity.pdbx_description
1 polymer ?
#
loop_
_entity_poly.entity_id
_entity_poly.type
_entity_poly.pdbx_seq_one_letter_code
_entity_poly.pdbx_strand_id
1 'polypeptide(L)'
;MATKDLYGMKDRTHVPKVIVIVASSEHEKDLYEPNRDEADNFKGMGGHIITIEYTQNPFKQDTGLGKLADEGFSFSFTNFEGALKMKQLLKAFCIANCFCPRHHEPYEYPGNGCFRTINIPAIYNMAARNCEQHYSFMPKVESLQKAKFLNLSEYYLDSL
;
A
#
# COMPACT_ATOMS: atom_id res chain seq x y z
N MET A 1 -3.78 -15.87 -19.05
CA MET A 1 -3.65 -14.56 -19.72
C MET A 1 -5.07 -14.01 -19.87
N ALA A 2 -5.50 -13.12 -18.98
CA ALA A 2 -6.86 -12.59 -19.00
C ALA A 2 -6.80 -11.11 -19.42
N THR A 3 -7.04 -10.88 -20.70
CA THR A 3 -7.37 -9.58 -21.26
C THR A 3 -8.88 -9.57 -21.52
N LYS A 4 -9.64 -8.95 -20.62
CA LYS A 4 -10.93 -8.35 -20.95
C LYS A 4 -11.27 -7.29 -19.91
N ASP A 5 -11.73 -6.16 -20.42
CA ASP A 5 -12.37 -5.05 -19.69
C ASP A 5 -11.45 -3.96 -19.09
N LEU A 6 -10.73 -3.24 -19.98
CA LEU A 6 -10.08 -1.95 -19.65
C LEU A 6 -10.79 -0.72 -20.21
N TYR A 7 -11.95 -0.85 -20.88
CA TYR A 7 -12.65 0.26 -21.55
C TYR A 7 -14.12 0.43 -21.12
N GLY A 8 -14.36 0.39 -19.81
CA GLY A 8 -15.49 1.10 -19.22
C GLY A 8 -14.91 2.22 -18.36
N MET A 9 -15.59 3.34 -18.21
CA MET A 9 -15.18 4.42 -17.29
C MET A 9 -15.12 3.81 -15.88
N LYS A 10 -13.96 3.28 -15.49
CA LYS A 10 -13.79 2.54 -14.23
C LYS A 10 -13.89 3.55 -13.13
N ASP A 11 -14.87 3.38 -12.26
CA ASP A 11 -14.83 3.98 -10.95
C ASP A 11 -13.51 3.53 -10.27
N ARG A 12 -12.59 4.49 -10.11
CA ARG A 12 -11.26 4.30 -9.50
C ARG A 12 -11.22 4.90 -8.09
N THR A 13 -12.37 5.11 -7.47
CA THR A 13 -12.49 5.57 -6.07
C THR A 13 -11.69 4.69 -5.13
N HIS A 14 -11.65 3.37 -5.36
CA HIS A 14 -10.91 2.41 -4.53
C HIS A 14 -9.48 2.10 -5.00
N VAL A 15 -8.97 2.81 -6.03
CA VAL A 15 -7.59 2.62 -6.49
C VAL A 15 -6.68 3.57 -5.70
N PRO A 16 -5.68 3.06 -4.97
CA PRO A 16 -4.71 3.88 -4.26
C PRO A 16 -4.09 4.94 -5.19
N LYS A 17 -3.89 6.15 -4.66
CA LYS A 17 -3.23 7.23 -5.41
C LYS A 17 -1.76 7.23 -5.05
N VAL A 18 -0.88 7.26 -6.04
CA VAL A 18 0.57 7.23 -5.82
C VAL A 18 1.20 8.48 -6.43
N ILE A 19 1.96 9.22 -5.64
CA ILE A 19 2.82 10.31 -6.10
C ILE A 19 4.26 9.79 -6.08
N VAL A 20 4.98 9.99 -7.17
CA VAL A 20 6.40 9.67 -7.28
C VAL A 20 7.16 10.96 -7.49
N ILE A 21 7.99 11.35 -6.53
CA ILE A 21 8.80 12.56 -6.61
C ILE A 21 10.22 12.16 -6.95
N VAL A 22 10.69 12.58 -8.12
CA VAL A 22 12.08 12.37 -8.55
C VAL A 22 12.76 13.73 -8.57
N ALA A 23 13.79 13.91 -7.75
CA ALA A 23 14.50 15.18 -7.65
C ALA A 23 16.02 15.01 -7.55
N SER A 24 16.74 15.99 -8.07
CA SER A 24 18.19 16.14 -7.89
C SER A 24 18.46 16.96 -6.63
N SER A 25 19.43 16.57 -5.80
CA SER A 25 19.80 17.31 -4.59
C SER A 25 20.61 18.59 -4.86
N GLU A 26 20.56 19.14 -6.07
CA GLU A 26 21.11 20.46 -6.42
C GLU A 26 20.26 21.63 -5.90
N HIS A 27 19.86 21.59 -4.62
CA HIS A 27 19.25 22.76 -3.99
C HIS A 27 20.32 23.66 -3.38
N GLU A 28 20.21 24.96 -3.63
CA GLU A 28 20.70 26.00 -2.72
C GLU A 28 19.89 25.86 -1.42
N LYS A 29 20.58 25.87 -0.28
CA LYS A 29 20.07 25.43 1.04
C LYS A 29 18.84 26.17 1.57
N ASP A 30 18.38 27.24 0.93
CA ASP A 30 17.67 28.30 1.64
C ASP A 30 16.24 28.60 1.15
N LEU A 31 15.66 27.85 0.20
CA LEU A 31 14.41 28.32 -0.44
C LEU A 31 13.15 27.49 -0.23
N TYR A 32 13.19 26.22 0.18
CA TYR A 32 11.95 25.48 0.44
C TYR A 32 12.18 24.19 1.23
N GLU A 33 11.63 24.11 2.45
CA GLU A 33 11.47 22.81 3.11
C GLU A 33 10.33 22.04 2.44
N PRO A 34 10.48 20.73 2.19
CA PRO A 34 9.39 19.92 1.65
C PRO A 34 8.17 20.00 2.58
N ASN A 35 7.01 20.41 2.05
CA ASN A 35 5.84 20.65 2.87
C ASN A 35 5.24 19.33 3.39
N ARG A 36 5.43 19.07 4.68
CA ARG A 36 5.05 17.81 5.33
C ARG A 36 3.55 17.71 5.58
N ASP A 37 2.89 18.83 5.84
CA ASP A 37 1.47 18.83 6.22
C ASP A 37 0.60 18.31 5.06
N GLU A 38 0.89 18.74 3.83
CA GLU A 38 0.21 18.29 2.62
C GLU A 38 0.53 16.84 2.29
N ALA A 39 1.77 16.41 2.49
CA ALA A 39 2.17 15.03 2.29
C ALA A 39 1.48 14.10 3.28
N ASP A 40 1.40 14.49 4.54
CA ASP A 40 0.73 13.72 5.60
C ASP A 40 -0.79 13.70 5.38
N ASN A 41 -1.39 14.80 4.93
CA ASN A 41 -2.81 14.83 4.55
C ASN A 41 -3.08 13.91 3.36
N PHE A 42 -2.25 13.93 2.31
CA PHE A 42 -2.37 13.04 1.16
C PHE A 42 -2.28 11.56 1.57
N LYS A 43 -1.31 11.22 2.44
CA LYS A 43 -1.19 9.86 3.00
C LYS A 43 -2.39 9.48 3.87
N GLY A 44 -2.89 10.41 4.67
CA GLY A 44 -4.09 10.23 5.50
C GLY A 44 -5.37 9.94 4.68
N MET A 45 -5.42 10.39 3.43
CA MET A 45 -6.50 10.06 2.48
C MET A 45 -6.30 8.72 1.74
N GLY A 46 -5.30 7.92 2.12
CA GLY A 46 -4.96 6.65 1.47
C GLY A 46 -4.06 6.80 0.23
N GLY A 47 -3.41 7.95 0.09
CA GLY A 47 -2.36 8.16 -0.90
C GLY A 47 -1.02 7.56 -0.45
N HIS A 48 -0.13 7.30 -1.41
CA HIS A 48 1.23 6.85 -1.18
C HIS A 48 2.24 7.78 -1.85
N ILE A 49 3.33 8.09 -1.17
CA ILE A 49 4.40 8.94 -1.69
C ILE A 49 5.69 8.12 -1.75
N ILE A 50 6.25 8.03 -2.96
CA ILE A 50 7.56 7.45 -3.22
C ILE A 50 8.51 8.58 -3.58
N THR A 51 9.68 8.63 -2.94
CA THR A 51 10.70 9.63 -3.26
C THR A 51 11.95 8.97 -3.81
N ILE A 52 12.48 9.58 -4.86
CA ILE A 52 13.70 9.15 -5.52
C ILE A 52 14.61 10.38 -5.62
N GLU A 53 15.66 10.36 -4.80
CA GLU A 53 16.64 11.42 -4.75
C GLU A 53 17.90 11.01 -5.53
N TYR A 54 18.36 11.91 -6.39
CA TYR A 54 19.63 11.78 -7.08
C TYR A 54 20.63 12.79 -6.53
N THR A 55 21.77 12.29 -6.02
CA THR A 55 22.79 13.13 -5.38
C THR A 55 24.12 13.04 -6.12
N GLN A 56 24.52 14.15 -6.74
CA GLN A 56 25.80 14.24 -7.45
C GLN A 56 27.00 14.34 -6.50
N ASN A 57 26.83 15.00 -5.35
CA ASN A 57 27.87 15.17 -4.33
C ASN A 57 27.53 14.34 -3.08
N PRO A 58 28.24 13.21 -2.80
CA PRO A 58 27.94 12.33 -1.68
C PRO A 58 28.14 12.97 -0.30
N PHE A 59 28.80 14.13 -0.24
CA PHE A 59 29.00 14.91 0.98
C PHE A 59 27.91 15.99 1.19
N LYS A 60 26.91 16.07 0.30
CA LYS A 60 25.83 17.05 0.41
C LYS A 60 24.78 16.57 1.42
N GLN A 61 24.26 17.53 2.18
CA GLN A 61 23.29 17.32 3.26
C GLN A 61 21.94 16.84 2.71
N ASP A 62 21.27 15.95 3.47
CA ASP A 62 19.92 15.44 3.22
C ASP A 62 18.96 16.58 2.80
N THR A 63 18.34 16.46 1.62
CA THR A 63 17.36 17.45 1.12
C THR A 63 16.05 17.44 1.90
N GLY A 64 15.86 16.48 2.80
CA GLY A 64 14.62 16.26 3.50
C GLY A 64 13.53 15.66 2.61
N LEU A 65 13.81 15.37 1.34
CA LEU A 65 12.82 14.81 0.41
C LEU A 65 12.26 13.49 0.94
N GLY A 66 13.13 12.63 1.49
CA GLY A 66 12.72 11.35 2.09
C GLY A 66 11.72 11.47 3.23
N LYS A 67 11.57 12.67 3.82
CA LYS A 67 10.59 12.94 4.88
C LYS A 67 9.15 13.01 4.36
N LEU A 68 8.95 13.17 3.04
CA LEU A 68 7.62 13.16 2.42
C LEU A 68 7.13 11.74 2.14
N ALA A 69 8.04 10.79 1.92
CA ALA A 69 7.72 9.43 1.54
C ALA A 69 6.97 8.65 2.63
N ASP A 70 6.31 7.58 2.21
CA ASP A 70 5.94 6.51 3.13
C ASP A 70 7.18 5.84 3.73
N GLU A 71 6.99 5.18 4.87
CA GLU A 71 8.06 4.41 5.50
C GLU A 71 8.63 3.35 4.54
N GLY A 72 9.93 3.41 4.29
CA GLY A 72 10.62 2.50 3.37
C GLY A 72 10.46 2.82 1.88
N PHE A 73 9.81 3.94 1.51
CA PHE A 73 9.59 4.37 0.12
C PHE A 73 10.49 5.53 -0.31
N SER A 74 11.51 5.85 0.50
CA SER A 74 12.56 6.81 0.14
C SER A 74 13.77 6.09 -0.41
N PHE A 75 14.15 6.46 -1.64
CA PHE A 75 15.31 5.94 -2.34
C PHE A 75 16.27 7.09 -2.68
N SER A 76 17.56 6.88 -2.44
CA SER A 76 18.61 7.80 -2.87
C SER A 76 19.66 7.06 -3.67
N PHE A 77 20.20 7.69 -4.71
CA PHE A 77 21.35 7.16 -5.43
C PHE A 77 22.32 8.27 -5.80
N THR A 78 23.60 7.91 -5.92
CA THR A 78 24.67 8.84 -6.27
C THR A 78 25.37 8.40 -7.54
N ASN A 79 26.20 9.28 -8.09
CA ASN A 79 27.11 8.92 -9.18
C ASN A 79 28.13 7.84 -8.80
N PHE A 80 28.33 7.59 -7.50
CA PHE A 80 29.32 6.65 -6.97
C PHE A 80 28.73 5.31 -6.56
N GLU A 81 27.49 5.28 -6.04
CA GLU A 81 26.84 4.06 -5.51
C GLU A 81 26.07 3.25 -6.58
N GLY A 82 26.03 3.73 -7.82
CA GLY A 82 25.40 3.04 -8.94
C GLY A 82 23.89 3.29 -9.08
N ALA A 83 23.30 2.67 -10.10
CA ALA A 83 21.90 2.91 -10.51
C ALA A 83 20.88 2.52 -9.42
N LEU A 84 19.72 3.19 -9.46
CA LEU A 84 18.58 2.89 -8.61
C LEU A 84 18.28 1.38 -8.56
N LYS A 85 18.18 0.82 -7.36
CA LYS A 85 17.85 -0.60 -7.17
C LYS A 85 16.39 -0.85 -7.57
N MET A 86 16.17 -1.13 -8.85
CA MET A 86 14.85 -1.34 -9.44
C MET A 86 13.97 -2.33 -8.67
N LYS A 87 14.56 -3.35 -8.04
CA LYS A 87 13.82 -4.31 -7.19
C LYS A 87 13.13 -3.64 -6.00
N GLN A 88 13.77 -2.65 -5.37
CA GLN A 88 13.19 -1.96 -4.22
C GLN A 88 12.08 -1.00 -4.66
N LEU A 89 12.28 -0.28 -5.76
CA LEU A 89 11.25 0.57 -6.35
C LEU A 89 10.03 -0.25 -6.79
N LEU A 90 10.24 -1.39 -7.45
CA LEU A 90 9.16 -2.31 -7.81
C LEU A 90 8.39 -2.80 -6.58
N LYS A 91 9.09 -3.12 -5.49
CA LYS A 91 8.44 -3.51 -4.22
C LYS A 91 7.58 -2.37 -3.67
N ALA A 92 8.06 -1.13 -3.69
CA ALA A 92 7.27 0.02 -3.27
C ALA A 92 6.00 0.18 -4.13
N PHE A 93 6.10 0.07 -5.45
CA PHE A 93 4.93 0.10 -6.33
C PHE A 93 3.96 -1.07 -6.09
N CYS A 94 4.46 -2.27 -5.76
CA CYS A 94 3.60 -3.40 -5.42
C CYS A 94 2.82 -3.16 -4.12
N ILE A 95 3.45 -2.56 -3.12
CA ILE A 95 2.78 -2.21 -1.85
C ILE A 95 1.78 -1.07 -2.10
N ALA A 96 2.20 -0.03 -2.82
CA ALA A 96 1.34 1.13 -3.14
C ALA A 96 0.15 0.78 -4.02
N ASN A 97 0.25 -0.27 -4.84
CA ASN A 97 -0.84 -0.81 -5.66
C ASN A 97 -1.41 -2.11 -5.07
N CYS A 98 -1.22 -2.38 -3.79
CA CYS A 98 -1.80 -3.56 -3.16
C CYS A 98 -3.31 -3.37 -3.03
N PHE A 99 -4.10 -4.30 -3.56
CA PHE A 99 -5.55 -4.31 -3.45
C PHE A 99 -6.03 -5.69 -3.01
N CYS A 100 -7.17 -5.73 -2.34
CA CYS A 100 -7.81 -6.99 -2.04
C CYS A 100 -8.52 -7.56 -3.27
N PRO A 101 -8.48 -8.89 -3.47
CA PRO A 101 -9.29 -9.55 -4.50
C PRO A 101 -10.77 -9.20 -4.33
N ARG A 102 -11.55 -9.34 -5.40
CA ARG A 102 -12.99 -9.07 -5.38
C ARG A 102 -13.65 -9.83 -4.22
N HIS A 103 -14.58 -9.17 -3.51
CA HIS A 103 -15.29 -9.71 -2.35
C HIS A 103 -14.40 -10.03 -1.13
N HIS A 104 -13.22 -9.43 -1.05
CA HIS A 104 -12.40 -9.45 0.16
C HIS A 104 -12.22 -8.03 0.69
N GLU A 105 -12.26 -7.90 2.00
CA GLU A 105 -12.04 -6.66 2.72
C GLU A 105 -10.67 -6.67 3.39
N PRO A 106 -9.91 -5.56 3.30
CA PRO A 106 -8.66 -5.44 4.02
C PRO A 106 -8.88 -5.26 5.52
N TYR A 107 -8.02 -5.86 6.35
CA TYR A 107 -7.94 -5.46 7.76
C TYR A 107 -7.09 -4.18 7.86
N GLU A 108 -7.75 -3.02 7.97
CA GLU A 108 -7.14 -1.66 7.91
C GLU A 108 -6.60 -1.30 6.52
N TYR A 109 -5.66 -2.08 5.98
CA TYR A 109 -5.13 -1.95 4.62
C TYR A 109 -4.74 -3.31 4.02
N PRO A 110 -4.69 -3.48 2.67
CA PRO A 110 -4.49 -4.78 2.02
C PRO A 110 -3.22 -5.54 2.44
N GLY A 111 -2.16 -4.83 2.83
CA GLY A 111 -0.92 -5.42 3.34
C GLY A 111 -1.08 -6.21 4.66
N ASN A 112 -2.13 -5.94 5.43
CA ASN A 112 -2.45 -6.67 6.66
C ASN A 112 -3.34 -7.91 6.43
N GLY A 113 -3.59 -8.24 5.17
CA GLY A 113 -4.41 -9.36 4.76
C GLY A 113 -5.78 -8.93 4.25
N CYS A 114 -6.33 -9.76 3.38
CA CYS A 114 -7.63 -9.59 2.76
C CYS A 114 -8.53 -10.75 3.16
N PHE A 115 -9.69 -10.42 3.73
CA PHE A 115 -10.57 -11.37 4.39
C PHE A 115 -11.91 -11.40 3.67
N ARG A 116 -12.48 -12.59 3.55
CA ARG A 116 -13.80 -12.78 2.95
C ARG A 116 -14.68 -13.50 3.96
N THR A 117 -15.90 -13.01 4.12
CA THR A 117 -16.92 -13.71 4.88
C THR A 117 -17.60 -14.79 4.05
N ILE A 118 -17.97 -15.85 4.74
CA ILE A 118 -18.70 -16.98 4.19
C ILE A 118 -19.79 -17.36 5.19
N ASN A 119 -20.98 -17.65 4.69
CA ASN A 119 -22.09 -18.12 5.51
C ASN A 119 -22.07 -19.66 5.53
N ILE A 120 -21.30 -20.22 6.46
CA ILE A 120 -21.24 -21.67 6.71
C ILE A 120 -21.39 -21.92 8.22
N PRO A 121 -21.81 -23.12 8.64
CA PRO A 121 -21.82 -23.45 10.06
C PRO A 121 -20.43 -23.24 10.68
N ALA A 122 -20.40 -22.76 11.94
CA ALA A 122 -19.17 -22.48 12.70
C ALA A 122 -18.41 -23.76 13.12
N ILE A 123 -18.05 -24.59 12.13
CA ILE A 123 -17.36 -25.86 12.27
C ILE A 123 -15.99 -25.71 11.60
N TYR A 124 -14.94 -25.77 12.43
CA TYR A 124 -13.56 -25.50 12.01
C TYR A 124 -13.15 -26.27 10.74
N ASN A 125 -13.42 -27.58 10.68
CA ASN A 125 -13.04 -28.41 9.55
C ASN A 125 -13.74 -28.01 8.23
N MET A 126 -14.99 -27.52 8.30
CA MET A 126 -15.69 -27.04 7.12
C MET A 126 -15.13 -25.69 6.67
N ALA A 127 -14.87 -24.79 7.62
CA ALA A 127 -14.27 -23.49 7.32
C ALA A 127 -12.86 -23.64 6.71
N ALA A 128 -12.00 -24.47 7.30
CA ALA A 128 -10.67 -24.75 6.78
C ALA A 128 -10.71 -25.31 5.35
N ARG A 129 -11.56 -26.31 5.08
CA ARG A 129 -11.72 -26.86 3.73
C ARG A 129 -12.25 -25.84 2.74
N ASN A 130 -13.18 -24.98 3.15
CA ASN A 130 -13.69 -23.92 2.28
C ASN A 130 -12.59 -22.91 1.92
N CYS A 131 -11.78 -22.48 2.90
CA CYS A 131 -10.62 -21.63 2.64
C CYS A 131 -9.64 -22.30 1.66
N GLU A 132 -9.30 -23.57 1.87
CA GLU A 132 -8.40 -24.32 0.99
C GLU A 132 -8.92 -24.42 -0.46
N GLN A 133 -10.22 -24.68 -0.64
CA GLN A 133 -10.86 -24.68 -1.97
C GLN A 133 -10.77 -23.33 -2.69
N HIS A 134 -10.62 -22.25 -1.93
CA HIS A 134 -10.44 -20.89 -2.43
C HIS A 134 -8.98 -20.40 -2.34
N TYR A 135 -8.00 -21.31 -2.27
CA TYR A 135 -6.57 -20.98 -2.20
C TYR A 135 -6.22 -20.00 -1.06
N SER A 136 -6.94 -20.11 0.04
CA SER A 136 -6.87 -19.24 1.21
C SER A 136 -6.67 -20.07 2.48
N PHE A 137 -6.45 -19.40 3.61
CA PHE A 137 -6.25 -20.05 4.91
C PHE A 137 -7.14 -19.42 5.98
N MET A 138 -7.43 -20.19 7.03
CA MET A 138 -8.22 -19.69 8.16
C MET A 138 -7.48 -18.53 8.85
N PRO A 139 -8.16 -17.40 9.11
CA PRO A 139 -7.53 -16.27 9.76
C PRO A 139 -7.24 -16.60 11.22
N LYS A 140 -6.00 -16.33 11.66
CA LYS A 140 -5.64 -16.36 13.07
C LYS A 140 -6.02 -15.04 13.72
N VAL A 141 -6.76 -15.10 14.83
CA VAL A 141 -7.09 -13.96 15.67
C VAL A 141 -5.93 -13.74 16.64
N GLU A 142 -5.20 -12.64 16.45
CA GLU A 142 -4.00 -12.31 17.23
C GLU A 142 -4.17 -11.05 18.08
N SER A 143 -5.25 -10.30 17.85
CA SER A 143 -5.59 -9.10 18.61
C SER A 143 -7.10 -8.96 18.75
N LEU A 144 -7.52 -8.17 19.75
CA LEU A 144 -8.93 -7.83 19.94
C LEU A 144 -9.47 -7.01 18.75
N GLN A 145 -8.67 -6.14 18.14
CA GLN A 145 -9.10 -5.38 16.96
C GLN A 145 -9.41 -6.30 15.78
N LYS A 146 -8.54 -7.29 15.52
CA LYS A 146 -8.74 -8.27 14.45
C LYS A 146 -9.96 -9.15 14.72
N ALA A 147 -10.19 -9.54 15.99
CA ALA A 147 -11.40 -10.28 16.37
C ALA A 147 -12.68 -9.48 16.07
N LYS A 148 -12.70 -8.19 16.39
CA LYS A 148 -13.83 -7.31 16.12
C LYS A 148 -14.09 -7.16 14.62
N PHE A 149 -13.05 -6.91 13.82
CA PHE A 149 -13.17 -6.83 12.37
C PHE A 149 -13.76 -8.11 11.76
N LEU A 150 -13.27 -9.27 12.17
CA LEU A 150 -13.75 -10.56 11.65
C LEU A 150 -15.19 -10.89 12.07
N ASN A 151 -15.68 -10.35 13.20
CA ASN A 151 -17.07 -10.52 13.63
C ASN A 151 -18.04 -9.49 13.02
N LEU A 152 -17.56 -8.30 12.60
CA LEU A 152 -18.43 -7.23 12.08
C LEU A 152 -18.88 -7.45 10.63
N SER A 153 -18.21 -8.35 9.92
CA SER A 153 -18.50 -8.64 8.51
C SER A 153 -19.72 -9.55 8.30
N GLU A 154 -20.41 -9.94 9.39
CA GLU A 154 -21.78 -10.49 9.35
C GLU A 154 -22.84 -9.39 9.11
N TYR A 155 -22.63 -8.14 9.56
CA TYR A 155 -23.66 -7.09 9.50
C TYR A 155 -23.84 -6.43 8.13
N TYR A 156 -22.86 -6.54 7.23
CA TYR A 156 -22.93 -5.88 5.91
C TYR A 156 -23.77 -6.64 4.89
N LEU A 157 -24.09 -7.93 5.13
CA LEU A 157 -24.91 -8.74 4.22
C LEU A 157 -26.42 -8.64 4.49
N ASP A 158 -26.83 -8.04 5.61
CA ASP A 158 -28.25 -7.86 5.97
C ASP A 158 -28.83 -6.49 5.53
N SER A 159 -28.07 -5.71 4.74
CA SER A 159 -28.47 -4.36 4.31
C SER A 159 -28.60 -4.17 2.78
N LEU A 160 -28.73 -5.26 2.02
CA LEU A 160 -29.07 -5.25 0.59
C LEU A 160 -30.33 -6.06 0.29
#